data_AF-A0A8H6T619-F1
#
_entry.id   AF-A0A8H6T619-F1
#
_cell.length_a   1.000
_cell.length_b   1.000
_cell.length_c   1.000
_cell.angle_alpha   90.00
_cell.angle_beta   90.00
_cell.angle_gamma   90.00
#
_symmetry.space_group_name_H-M   'P 1'
#
loop_
_entity.id
_entity.type
_entity.pdbx_description
1 polymer ?
#
loop_
_entity_poly.entity_id
_entity_poly.type
_entity_poly.pdbx_seq_one_letter_code
_entity_poly.pdbx_strand_id
1 'polypeptide(L)' 'MPKIEWPALVSAARELGDTSLPEQVPEMLDDEFLQTLHHVLFEMHVEEGIMICPNCNHNYAISNGIPNMLLAEHEIG' A
#
# COMPACT_ATOMS: atom_id res chain seq x y z
N MET A 1 -16.65 4.13 -1.93
CA MET A 1 -15.23 4.54 -1.83
C MET A 1 -14.56 4.39 -3.19
N PRO A 2 -14.76 5.32 -4.12
CA PRO A 2 -14.33 5.14 -5.52
C PRO A 2 -12.82 5.37 -5.76
N LYS A 3 -12.06 5.83 -4.76
CA LYS A 3 -10.63 6.19 -4.91
C LYS A 3 -9.66 5.12 -4.41
N ILE A 4 -10.16 4.06 -3.77
CA ILE A 4 -9.33 3.01 -3.17
C ILE A 4 -9.33 1.80 -4.10
N GLU A 5 -8.16 1.43 -4.60
CA GLU A 5 -7.95 0.16 -5.28
C GLU A 5 -7.85 -0.96 -4.24
N TRP A 6 -8.99 -1.57 -3.92
CA TRP A 6 -9.12 -2.53 -2.82
C TRP A 6 -8.13 -3.71 -2.89
N PRO A 7 -7.95 -4.38 -4.05
CA PRO A 7 -7.02 -5.51 -4.12
C PRO A 7 -5.57 -5.10 -3.84
N ALA A 8 -5.17 -3.91 -4.27
CA ALA A 8 -3.82 -3.39 -4.04
C ALA A 8 -3.59 -3.09 -2.55
N LEU A 9 -4.57 -2.50 -1.87
CA LEU A 9 -4.50 -2.24 -0.43
C LEU A 9 -4.36 -3.53 0.39
N VAL A 10 -5.19 -4.54 0.08
CA VAL A 10 -5.15 -5.84 0.78
C VAL A 10 -3.83 -6.56 0.53
N SER A 11 -3.29 -6.54 -0.70
CA SER A 11 -1.98 -7.11 -1.00
C SER A 11 -0.87 -6.43 -0.21
N ALA A 12 -0.83 -5.09 -0.25
CA ALA A 12 0.18 -4.31 0.45
C ALA A 12 0.14 -4.51 1.97
N ALA A 13 -1.05 -4.53 2.57
CA ALA A 13 -1.22 -4.81 3.99
C ALA A 13 -0.64 -6.18 4.38
N ARG A 14 -0.94 -7.22 3.58
CA ARG A 14 -0.43 -8.59 3.79
C ARG A 14 1.07 -8.71 3.63
N GLU A 15 1.65 -8.03 2.64
CA GLU A 15 3.10 -7.96 2.44
C GLU A 15 3.81 -7.32 3.65
N LEU A 16 3.13 -6.41 4.34
CA LEU A 16 3.59 -5.77 5.58
C LEU A 16 3.22 -6.55 6.85
N GLY A 17 2.57 -7.70 6.72
CA GLY A 17 2.22 -8.60 7.83
C GLY A 17 0.83 -8.41 8.45
N ASP A 18 0.01 -7.50 7.91
CA ASP A 18 -1.37 -7.30 8.36
C ASP A 18 -2.37 -8.12 7.51
N THR A 19 -3.21 -8.90 8.17
CA THR A 19 -4.23 -9.76 7.53
C THR A 19 -5.65 -9.40 7.96
N SER A 20 -5.85 -8.22 8.57
CA SER A 20 -7.12 -7.77 9.13
C SER A 20 -8.16 -7.43 8.07
N LEU A 21 -7.72 -7.01 6.87
CA LEU A 21 -8.61 -6.66 5.78
C LEU A 21 -9.14 -7.90 5.02
N PRO A 22 -10.45 -7.96 4.73
CA PRO A 22 -11.04 -9.01 3.91
C PRO A 22 -10.65 -8.86 2.43
N GLU A 23 -10.70 -9.97 1.68
CA GLU A 23 -10.34 -10.01 0.26
C GLU A 23 -11.22 -9.13 -0.63
N GLN A 24 -12.49 -9.00 -0.27
CA GLN A 24 -13.47 -8.18 -0.97
C GLN A 24 -13.96 -7.08 -0.05
N VAL A 25 -14.34 -5.94 -0.62
CA VAL A 25 -14.95 -4.85 0.14
C VAL A 25 -16.25 -5.38 0.76
N PRO A 26 -16.42 -5.31 2.10
CA PRO A 26 -17.66 -5.70 2.74
C PRO A 26 -18.85 -4.89 2.21
N GLU A 27 -20.01 -5.51 2.11
CA GLU A 27 -21.25 -4.80 1.75
C GLU A 27 -21.68 -3.81 2.84
N MET A 28 -21.43 -4.16 4.10
CA MET A 28 -21.69 -3.30 5.26
C MET A 28 -20.39 -2.72 5.80
N LEU A 29 -20.35 -1.40 5.94
CA LEU A 29 -19.23 -0.65 6.50
C LEU A 29 -19.59 -0.24 7.93
N ASP A 30 -19.58 -1.21 8.84
CA ASP A 30 -19.82 -0.93 10.26
C ASP A 30 -18.60 -0.25 10.91
N ASP A 31 -18.79 0.26 12.13
CA ASP A 31 -17.76 1.01 12.84
C ASP A 31 -16.51 0.16 13.13
N GLU A 32 -16.67 -1.15 13.32
CA GLU A 32 -15.56 -2.08 13.56
C GLU A 32 -14.69 -2.24 12.31
N PHE A 33 -15.32 -2.44 11.15
CA PHE A 33 -14.61 -2.46 9.87
C PHE A 33 -13.96 -1.12 9.56
N LEU A 34 -14.66 0.00 9.80
CA LEU A 34 -14.12 1.34 9.55
C LEU A 34 -12.90 1.65 10.43
N GLN A 35 -12.89 1.18 11.68
CA GLN A 35 -11.70 1.28 12.55
C GLN A 35 -10.53 0.45 12.02
N THR A 36 -10.80 -0.78 11.56
CA THR A 36 -9.77 -1.63 10.95
C THR A 36 -9.20 -1.00 9.69
N LEU A 37 -10.07 -0.48 8.82
CA LEU A 37 -9.66 0.21 7.60
C LEU A 37 -8.86 1.49 7.91
N HIS A 38 -9.27 2.25 8.93
CA HIS A 38 -8.53 3.43 9.39
C HIS A 38 -7.11 3.06 9.84
N HIS A 39 -6.98 2.01 10.64
CA HIS A 39 -5.68 1.52 11.11
C HIS A 39 -4.72 1.24 9.94
N VAL A 40 -5.18 0.45 8.97
CA VAL A 40 -4.34 0.07 7.82
C VAL A 40 -4.00 1.28 6.93
N LEU A 41 -4.92 2.23 6.76
CA LEU A 41 -4.69 3.39 5.88
C LEU A 41 -3.85 4.50 6.51
N PHE A 42 -3.97 4.72 7.82
CA PHE A 42 -3.45 5.93 8.47
C PHE A 42 -2.53 5.69 9.65
N GLU A 43 -2.49 4.48 10.21
CA GLU A 43 -1.67 4.17 11.38
C GLU A 43 -0.48 3.28 11.02
N MET A 44 -0.56 2.52 9.93
CA MET A 44 0.55 1.75 9.38
C MET A 44 1.48 2.61 8.51
N HIS A 45 2.77 2.60 8.84
CA HIS A 45 3.81 3.36 8.14
C HIS A 45 5.01 2.44 7.83
N VAL A 46 5.57 2.58 6.63
CA VAL A 46 6.78 1.85 6.21
C VAL A 46 7.98 2.77 6.40
N GLU A 47 8.77 2.53 7.46
CA GLU A 47 9.96 3.34 7.75
C GLU A 47 11.12 3.07 6.78
N GLU A 48 11.38 1.80 6.49
CA GLU A 48 12.45 1.35 5.59
C GLU A 48 11.92 0.20 4.71
N GLY A 49 12.16 0.26 3.40
CA GLY A 49 11.63 -0.75 2.48
C GLY A 49 11.90 -0.46 1.01
N ILE A 50 11.29 -1.25 0.11
CA ILE A 50 11.39 -1.09 -1.33
C ILE A 50 10.03 -1.37 -1.96
N MET A 51 9.55 -0.49 -2.84
CA MET A 51 8.44 -0.79 -3.75
C MET A 51 9.00 -1.20 -5.11
N ILE A 52 8.52 -2.31 -5.65
CA ILE A 52 9.00 -2.85 -6.93
C ILE A 52 7.91 -2.62 -7.99
N CYS A 53 8.27 -1.99 -9.11
CA CYS A 53 7.31 -1.81 -10.21
C CYS A 53 7.03 -3.16 -10.90
N PRO A 54 5.77 -3.63 -10.99
CA PRO A 54 5.46 -4.91 -11.61
C PRO A 54 5.69 -4.95 -13.14
N ASN A 55 5.85 -3.79 -13.79
CA ASN A 55 6.04 -3.70 -15.24
C ASN A 55 7.51 -3.67 -15.67
N CYS A 56 8.35 -2.88 -14.98
CA CYS A 56 9.77 -2.71 -15.33
C CYS A 56 10.75 -3.24 -14.29
N ASN A 57 10.27 -3.75 -13.15
CA ASN A 57 11.08 -4.28 -12.05
C ASN A 57 12.06 -3.26 -11.45
N HIS A 58 11.80 -1.96 -11.63
CA HIS A 58 12.55 -0.89 -10.96
C HIS A 58 12.20 -0.85 -9.46
N ASN A 59 13.21 -0.57 -8.64
CA ASN A 59 13.12 -0.55 -7.19
C ASN A 59 13.07 0.89 -6.68
N TYR A 60 11.93 1.29 -6.12
CA TYR A 60 11.77 2.57 -5.42
C TYR A 60 12.04 2.36 -3.93
N ALA A 61 13.20 2.81 -3.46
CA ALA A 61 13.58 2.67 -2.05
C ALA A 61 12.76 3.62 -1.16
N ILE A 62 12.39 3.14 0.03
CA ILE A 62 11.78 3.93 1.11
C ILE A 62 12.81 4.02 2.22
N SER A 63 13.13 5.23 2.68
CA SER A 63 13.99 5.45 3.84
C SER A 63 13.47 6.61 4.69
N ASN A 64 13.52 6.45 6.02
CA ASN A 64 12.92 7.36 7.00
C ASN A 64 11.46 7.70 6.68
N GLY A 65 10.69 6.72 6.20
CA GLY A 65 9.29 6.91 5.81
C GLY A 65 9.07 7.66 4.49
N ILE A 66 10.13 8.00 3.74
CA ILE A 66 10.03 8.79 2.51
C ILE A 66 10.35 7.90 1.29
N PRO A 67 9.38 7.67 0.39
CA PRO A 67 9.62 6.94 -0.85
C PRO A 67 10.41 7.79 -1.86
N ASN A 68 11.50 7.24 -2.39
CA ASN A 68 12.26 7.84 -3.48
C ASN A 68 11.67 7.40 -4.82
N MET A 69 10.96 8.32 -5.49
CA MET A 69 10.30 8.10 -6.79
C MET A 69 11.07 8.75 -7.95
N LEU A 70 12.33 9.15 -7.75
CA LEU A 70 13.16 9.74 -8.80
C LEU A 70 13.62 8.66 -9.79
N LEU A 71 13.53 8.98 -11.08
CA LEU A 71 14.04 8.16 -12.17
C LEU A 71 15.24 8.86 -12.81
N ALA A 72 16.25 8.09 -13.20
CA ALA A 72 17.36 8.61 -13.99
C ALA A 72 16.90 8.88 -15.44
N GLU A 73 17.58 9.79 -16.15
CA GLU A 73 17.20 10.17 -17.52
C GLU A 73 17.12 8.99 -18.49
N HIS A 74 17.96 7.97 -18.32
CA HIS A 74 17.94 6.76 -19.16
C HIS A 74 16.83 5.76 -18.81
N GLU A 75 16.10 6.00 -17.71
CA GLU A 75 14.93 5.21 -17.29
C GLU A 75 13.62 5.87 -17.76
N ILE A 76 13.70 7.11 -18.25
CA ILE A 76 12.60 7.84 -18.88
C ILE A 76 12.64 7.53 -20.39
N GLY A 77 12.04 6.41 -20.77
CA GLY A 77 11.85 5.99 -22.17
C GLY A 77 10.52 6.45 -22.73
#